data_AF-A0A2K9MGK7-F1
#
_entry.id   AF-A0A2K9MGK7-F1
#
_cell.length_a   1.000
_cell.length_b   1.000
_cell.length_c   1.000
_cell.angle_alpha   90.00
_cell.angle_beta   90.00
_cell.angle_gamma   90.00
#
_symmetry.space_group_name_H-M   'P 1'
#
loop_
_entity.id
_entity.type
_entity.pdbx_description
1 polymer ?
#
loop_
_entity_poly.entity_id
_entity_poly.type
_entity_poly.pdbx_seq_one_letter_code
_entity_poly.pdbx_strand_id
1 'polypeptide(L)'
;MTQSSVTIWTTILLLGLGTFLIRYSFLGAIGNRRMPAWFLRMLRYTAVAVLPALAAPLAMWPDATGGQFDPARMAAGIATVGAGAATRNTLAAILAGAATLIIGLYLS
;
A
#
# COMPACT_ATOMS: atom_id res chain seq x y z
N MET A 1 -16.76 -17.55 16.95
CA MET A 1 -17.56 -16.32 17.14
C MET A 1 -18.66 -16.29 16.10
N THR A 2 -19.87 -16.74 16.44
CA THR A 2 -21.06 -16.67 15.57
C THR A 2 -21.76 -15.34 15.81
N GLN A 3 -21.80 -14.46 14.80
CA GLN A 3 -22.47 -13.17 14.89
C GLN A 3 -23.98 -13.32 14.70
N SER A 4 -24.76 -12.51 15.42
CA SER A 4 -26.23 -12.48 15.28
C SER A 4 -26.64 -11.99 13.89
N SER A 5 -27.71 -12.56 13.33
CA SER A 5 -28.26 -12.18 12.01
C SER A 5 -28.53 -10.68 11.91
N VAL A 6 -29.00 -10.06 12.99
CA VAL A 6 -29.26 -8.61 13.04
C VAL A 6 -27.96 -7.82 12.87
N THR A 7 -26.87 -8.23 13.52
CA THR A 7 -25.55 -7.60 13.41
C THR A 7 -25.02 -7.69 11.98
N ILE A 8 -25.20 -8.82 11.31
CA ILE A 8 -24.78 -9.02 9.91
C ILE A 8 -25.53 -8.06 9.00
N TRP A 9 -26.86 -8.03 9.08
CA TRP A 9 -27.69 -7.19 8.22
C TRP A 9 -27.49 -5.69 8.46
N THR A 10 -27.38 -5.27 9.72
CA THR A 10 -27.07 -3.87 10.05
C THR A 10 -25.69 -3.47 9.54
N THR A 11 -24.68 -4.33 9.66
CA THR A 11 -23.32 -4.08 9.13
C THR A 11 -23.34 -3.95 7.61
N ILE A 12 -24.04 -4.85 6.91
CA ILE A 12 -24.19 -4.81 5.44
C ILE A 12 -24.86 -3.49 5.01
N LEU A 13 -25.97 -3.11 5.65
CA LEU A 13 -26.67 -1.87 5.33
C LEU A 13 -25.82 -0.63 5.60
N LEU A 14 -25.10 -0.58 6.73
CA LEU A 14 -24.21 0.53 7.06
C LEU A 14 -23.04 0.64 6.08
N LEU A 15 -22.37 -0.47 5.76
CA LEU A 15 -21.28 -0.50 4.78
C LEU A 15 -21.77 -0.10 3.38
N GLY A 16 -22.92 -0.64 2.97
CA GLY A 16 -23.53 -0.32 1.69
C GLY A 16 -23.89 1.17 1.59
N LEU A 17 -24.59 1.70 2.60
CA LEU A 17 -24.98 3.10 2.65
C LEU A 17 -23.76 4.03 2.72
N GLY A 18 -22.77 3.71 3.55
CA GLY A 18 -21.52 4.47 3.65
C GLY A 18 -20.77 4.52 2.31
N THR A 19 -20.62 3.37 1.64
CA THR A 19 -19.96 3.29 0.33
C THR A 19 -20.72 4.09 -0.73
N PHE A 20 -22.05 3.96 -0.74
CA PHE A 20 -22.91 4.73 -1.64
C PHE A 20 -22.78 6.23 -1.41
N LEU A 21 -22.84 6.70 -0.16
CA LEU A 21 -22.72 8.11 0.19
C LEU A 21 -21.36 8.70 -0.19
N ILE A 22 -20.27 7.96 0.02
CA ILE A 22 -18.93 8.38 -0.43
C ILE A 22 -18.94 8.57 -1.95
N ARG A 23 -19.39 7.56 -2.71
CA ARG A 23 -19.42 7.63 -4.18
C ARG A 23 -20.34 8.74 -4.68
N TYR A 24 -21.48 8.92 -4.04
CA TYR A 24 -22.44 9.98 -4.34
C TYR A 24 -21.88 11.38 -4.04
N SER A 25 -21.04 11.54 -3.01
CA SER A 25 -20.34 12.80 -2.75
C SER A 25 -19.49 13.25 -3.95
N PHE A 26 -18.78 12.30 -4.59
CA PHE A 26 -17.97 12.59 -5.79
C PHE A 26 -18.81 12.83 -7.05
N LEU A 27 -19.83 12.00 -7.33
CA LEU A 27 -20.62 12.12 -8.56
C LEU A 27 -21.76 13.13 -8.44
N GLY A 28 -22.54 13.07 -7.35
CA GLY A 28 -23.75 13.85 -7.15
C GLY A 28 -23.50 15.27 -6.64
N ALA A 29 -22.62 15.46 -5.66
CA ALA A 29 -22.36 16.80 -5.10
C ALA A 29 -21.31 17.59 -5.90
N ILE A 30 -20.35 16.91 -6.55
CA ILE A 30 -19.20 17.54 -7.21
C ILE A 30 -19.29 17.46 -8.75
N GLY A 31 -20.21 16.66 -9.32
CA GLY A 31 -20.29 16.35 -10.76
C GLY A 31 -20.38 17.53 -11.74
N ASN A 32 -20.73 18.75 -11.27
CA ASN A 32 -20.76 19.96 -12.12
C ASN A 32 -19.87 21.12 -11.61
N ARG A 33 -19.01 20.90 -10.61
CA ARG A 33 -18.09 21.93 -10.10
C ARG A 33 -16.66 21.67 -10.58
N ARG A 34 -16.00 22.72 -11.09
CA ARG A 34 -14.56 22.67 -11.40
C ARG A 34 -13.81 22.37 -10.09
N MET A 35 -13.27 21.15 -9.97
CA MET A 35 -12.52 20.74 -8.79
C MET A 35 -11.27 21.64 -8.64
N PRO A 36 -11.01 22.20 -7.46
CA PRO A 36 -9.85 23.05 -7.25
C PRO A 36 -8.55 22.22 -7.40
N ALA A 37 -7.52 22.83 -7.97
CA ALA A 37 -6.27 22.15 -8.34
C ALA A 37 -5.58 21.45 -7.15
N TRP A 38 -5.77 21.93 -5.91
CA TRP A 38 -5.21 21.31 -4.71
C TRP A 38 -5.82 19.92 -4.44
N PHE A 39 -7.12 19.74 -4.71
CA PHE A 39 -7.82 18.47 -4.47
C PHE A 39 -7.37 17.40 -5.47
N LEU A 40 -7.30 17.77 -6.75
CA LEU A 40 -6.77 16.90 -7.81
C LEU A 40 -5.30 16.52 -7.57
N ARG A 41 -4.51 17.46 -7.04
CA ARG A 41 -3.11 17.21 -6.67
C ARG A 41 -3.03 16.15 -5.57
N MET A 42 -3.80 16.29 -4.49
CA MET A 42 -3.87 15.29 -3.41
C MET A 42 -4.30 13.92 -3.93
N LEU A 43 -5.35 13.86 -4.76
CA LEU A 43 -5.86 12.60 -5.31
C LEU A 43 -4.80 11.86 -6.15
N ARG A 44 -3.95 12.60 -6.88
CA ARG A 44 -2.86 12.03 -7.68
C ARG A 44 -1.72 11.49 -6.81
N TYR A 45 -1.52 12.02 -5.61
CA TYR A 45 -0.49 11.55 -4.69
C TYR A 45 -0.93 10.35 -3.83
N THR A 46 -2.24 10.10 -3.68
CA THR A 46 -2.75 9.00 -2.85
C THR A 46 -2.22 7.64 -3.32
N ALA A 47 -2.33 7.33 -4.61
CA ALA A 47 -1.87 6.04 -5.14
C ALA A 47 -0.36 5.84 -4.92
N VAL A 48 0.43 6.89 -5.16
CA VAL A 48 1.90 6.86 -4.97
C VAL A 48 2.28 6.75 -3.50
N ALA A 49 1.48 7.28 -2.57
CA ALA A 49 1.73 7.20 -1.13
C ALA A 49 1.27 5.87 -0.51
N VAL A 50 0.18 5.27 -1.02
CA VAL A 50 -0.39 4.03 -0.47
C VAL A 50 0.51 2.82 -0.76
N LEU A 51 1.10 2.73 -1.96
CA LEU A 51 1.94 1.59 -2.34
C LEU A 51 3.15 1.40 -1.39
N PRO A 52 3.96 2.44 -1.08
CA PRO A 52 5.03 2.34 -0.09
C PRO A 52 4.49 2.12 1.32
N ALA A 53 3.36 2.73 1.71
CA ALA A 53 2.79 2.57 3.04
C ALA A 53 2.38 1.11 3.33
N LEU A 54 1.95 0.36 2.31
CA LEU A 54 1.67 -1.07 2.41
C LEU A 54 2.96 -1.92 2.37
N ALA A 55 3.92 -1.56 1.52
CA ALA A 55 5.13 -2.36 1.30
C ALA A 55 6.21 -2.19 2.39
N ALA A 56 6.40 -0.97 2.90
CA ALA A 56 7.44 -0.63 3.88
C ALA A 56 7.35 -1.44 5.19
N PRO A 57 6.19 -1.57 5.87
CA PRO A 57 6.11 -2.37 7.09
C PRO A 57 6.43 -3.85 6.83
N LEU A 58 5.97 -4.41 5.71
CA LEU A 58 6.25 -5.80 5.32
C LEU A 58 7.74 -6.05 5.03
N ALA A 59 8.45 -5.03 4.53
CA ALA A 59 9.88 -5.10 4.25
C ALA A 59 10.74 -4.92 5.50
N MET A 60 10.35 -4.00 6.40
CA MET A 60 11.14 -3.62 7.58
C MET A 60 10.86 -4.50 8.81
N TRP A 61 9.61 -4.90 9.03
CA TRP A 61 9.18 -5.78 10.12
C TRP A 61 8.24 -6.85 9.57
N PRO A 62 8.80 -7.90 8.95
CA PRO A 62 7.98 -9.00 8.45
C PRO A 62 7.36 -9.75 9.63
N ASP A 63 6.04 -9.97 9.58
CA ASP A 63 5.34 -10.89 10.50
C ASP A 63 5.95 -12.31 10.44
N ALA A 64 6.55 -12.67 9.31
CA ALA A 64 7.25 -13.93 9.12
C ALA A 64 8.50 -14.11 10.00
N THR A 65 9.08 -13.02 10.54
CA THR A 65 10.30 -13.06 11.37
C THR A 65 10.00 -12.81 12.85
N GLY A 66 8.73 -12.84 13.27
CA GLY A 66 8.34 -12.65 14.68
C GLY A 66 8.68 -11.26 15.25
N GLY A 67 8.83 -10.25 14.39
CA GLY A 67 9.15 -8.88 14.80
C GLY A 67 10.63 -8.59 15.02
N GLN A 68 11.54 -9.53 14.71
CA GLN A 68 12.97 -9.25 14.75
C GLN A 68 13.45 -8.54 13.48
N PHE A 69 14.30 -7.54 13.68
CA PHE A 69 14.92 -6.76 12.63
C PHE A 69 15.92 -7.63 11.87
N ASP A 70 15.66 -7.87 10.58
CA ASP A 70 16.52 -8.67 9.72
C ASP A 70 17.39 -7.76 8.83
N PRO A 71 18.71 -7.67 9.08
CA PRO A 71 19.62 -6.85 8.28
C PRO A 71 19.60 -7.20 6.78
N ALA A 72 19.33 -8.48 6.43
CA ALA A 72 19.29 -8.93 5.05
C ALA A 72 18.11 -8.32 4.28
N ARG A 73 16.94 -8.19 4.92
CA ARG A 73 15.73 -7.61 4.30
C ARG A 73 15.82 -6.10 4.15
N MET A 74 16.44 -5.42 5.11
CA MET A 74 16.77 -4.00 4.96
C MET A 74 17.73 -3.75 3.80
N ALA A 75 18.79 -4.55 3.68
CA ALA A 75 19.73 -4.46 2.57
C ALA A 75 19.02 -4.68 1.22
N ALA A 76 18.09 -5.64 1.16
CA ALA A 76 17.26 -5.87 -0.02
C ALA A 76 16.32 -4.70 -0.35
N GLY A 77 15.69 -4.09 0.66
CA GLY A 77 14.86 -2.89 0.47
C GLY A 77 15.66 -1.70 -0.07
N ILE A 78 16.83 -1.43 0.51
CA ILE A 78 17.73 -0.36 0.08
C ILE A 78 18.24 -0.63 -1.34
N ALA A 79 18.63 -1.87 -1.66
CA ALA A 79 19.07 -2.23 -3.00
C ALA A 79 17.97 -2.11 -4.05
N THR A 80 16.74 -2.49 -3.71
CA THR A 80 15.56 -2.33 -4.59
C THR A 80 15.31 -0.86 -4.91
N VAL A 81 15.28 0.00 -3.88
CA VAL A 81 15.03 1.44 -4.05
C VAL A 81 16.19 2.11 -4.78
N GLY A 82 17.44 1.77 -4.41
CA GLY A 82 18.64 2.33 -5.03
C GLY A 82 18.78 1.95 -6.50
N ALA A 83 18.58 0.68 -6.84
CA ALA A 83 18.61 0.22 -8.23
C ALA A 83 17.45 0.81 -9.04
N GLY A 84 16.24 0.86 -8.48
CA GLY A 84 15.09 1.46 -9.14
C GLY A 84 15.25 2.97 -9.40
N ALA A 85 15.81 3.71 -8.45
CA ALA A 85 16.08 5.14 -8.61
C ALA A 85 17.20 5.42 -9.63
N ALA A 86 18.28 4.63 -9.61
CA ALA A 86 19.42 4.81 -10.50
C ALA A 86 19.14 4.39 -11.94
N THR A 87 18.52 3.23 -12.14
CA THR A 87 18.29 2.67 -13.49
C THR A 87 16.98 3.15 -14.11
N ARG A 88 16.08 3.76 -13.32
CA ARG A 88 14.70 4.07 -13.72
C ARG A 88 13.97 2.87 -14.35
N ASN A 89 14.41 1.64 -14.03
CA ASN A 89 13.90 0.39 -14.58
C ASN A 89 13.37 -0.50 -13.46
N THR A 90 12.08 -0.82 -13.54
CA THR A 90 11.40 -1.67 -12.54
C THR A 90 11.95 -3.08 -12.49
N LEU A 91 12.34 -3.67 -13.63
CA LEU A 91 12.93 -5.01 -13.68
C LEU A 91 14.30 -5.05 -12.98
N ALA A 92 15.13 -4.03 -13.17
CA ALA A 92 16.42 -3.92 -12.49
C ALA A 92 16.25 -3.77 -10.97
N ALA A 93 15.25 -3.01 -10.52
CA ALA A 93 14.91 -2.89 -9.10
C ALA A 93 14.50 -4.23 -8.48
N ILE A 94 13.61 -4.97 -9.14
CA ILE A 94 13.12 -6.28 -8.69
C ILE A 94 14.27 -7.28 -8.61
N LEU A 95 15.09 -7.37 -9.66
CA LEU A 95 16.21 -8.31 -9.71
C LEU A 95 17.28 -7.96 -8.69
N ALA A 96 17.62 -6.68 -8.51
CA ALA A 96 18.57 -6.24 -7.50
C ALA A 96 18.09 -6.63 -6.09
N GLY A 97 16.83 -6.30 -5.75
CA GLY A 97 16.21 -6.65 -4.49
C GLY A 97 16.21 -8.16 -4.21
N ALA A 98 15.75 -8.94 -5.19
CA ALA A 98 15.71 -10.40 -5.10
C ALA A 98 17.12 -10.99 -4.92
N ALA A 99 18.10 -10.53 -5.69
CA ALA A 99 19.49 -10.97 -5.57
C ALA A 99 20.05 -10.66 -4.17
N THR A 100 19.86 -9.44 -3.66
CA THR A 100 20.31 -9.09 -2.29
C THR A 100 19.60 -9.89 -1.20
N LEU A 101 18.32 -10.23 -1.38
CA LEU A 101 17.59 -11.04 -0.41
C LEU A 101 18.09 -12.49 -0.41
N ILE A 102 18.32 -13.07 -1.59
CA ILE A 102 18.89 -14.42 -1.73
C ILE A 102 20.31 -14.48 -1.12
N ILE A 103 21.14 -13.49 -1.44
CA ILE A 103 22.51 -13.40 -0.90
C ILE A 103 22.48 -13.22 0.62
N GLY A 104 21.62 -12.34 1.13
CA GLY A 104 21.48 -12.08 2.55
C GLY A 104 20.98 -13.30 3.34
N LEU A 105 20.03 -14.06 2.77
CA LEU A 105 19.54 -15.31 3.37
C LEU A 105 20.58 -16.44 3.31
N TYR A 106 21.45 -16.45 2.29
CA TYR A 106 22.53 -17.44 2.20
C TYR A 106 23.66 -17.17 3.20
N LEU A 107 23.86 -15.92 3.61
CA LEU A 107 24.90 -15.51 4.55
C LEU A 107 24.46 -15.53 6.03
N SER A 108 23.16 -15.62 6.30
CA SER A 108 22.53 -15.66 7.63
C SER A 108 22.28 -17.09 8.11
#